data_AF-A0A1G2VU32-F1
#
_entry.id   AF-A0A1G2VU32-F1
#
_cell.length_a   1.000
_cell.length_b   1.000
_cell.length_c   1.000
_cell.angle_alpha   90.00
_cell.angle_beta   90.00
_cell.angle_gamma   90.00
#
_symmetry.space_group_name_H-M   'P 1'
#
loop_
_entity.id
_entity.type
_entity.pdbx_description
1 polymer ?
#
loop_
_entity_poly.entity_id
_entity_poly.type
_entity_poly.pdbx_seq_one_letter_code
_entity_poly.pdbx_strand_id
1 'polypeptide(L)'
;MNATKNPTPQPTRSELKDLLVLARFTSVYCRAQHRDEPAARDDDELARLGISSSRFPLCGECRDFLAYAIRRRLRCPLDPKPTCKHCSVHCYRPGHREKVREIMRFSGRRLILRGRLDLLWHYFF
;
A
#
# COMPACT_ATOMS: atom_id res chain seq x y z
N MET A 1 0.31 25.46 -25.65
CA MET A 1 -0.75 24.67 -24.96
C MET A 1 -0.10 24.05 -23.73
N ASN A 2 -0.28 24.70 -22.59
CA ASN A 2 0.52 24.45 -21.39
C ASN A 2 -0.01 23.21 -20.65
N ALA A 3 0.88 22.23 -20.49
CA ALA A 3 0.67 21.07 -19.64
C ALA A 3 0.40 21.54 -18.21
N THR A 4 -0.85 21.43 -17.76
CA THR A 4 -1.19 21.51 -16.33
C THR A 4 -0.58 20.30 -15.64
N LYS A 5 0.69 20.42 -15.24
CA LYS A 5 1.32 19.55 -14.24
C LYS A 5 0.59 19.80 -12.93
N ASN A 6 -0.55 19.15 -12.73
CA ASN A 6 -1.20 19.10 -11.43
C ASN A 6 -0.17 18.52 -10.45
N PRO A 7 0.22 19.26 -9.39
CA PRO A 7 1.13 18.71 -8.40
C PRO A 7 0.44 17.50 -7.78
N THR A 8 1.09 16.33 -7.84
CA THR A 8 0.65 15.16 -7.11
C THR A 8 0.37 15.56 -5.66
N PRO A 9 -0.84 15.33 -5.13
CA PRO A 9 -1.19 15.77 -3.78
C PRO A 9 -0.26 15.10 -2.78
N GLN A 10 0.44 15.90 -1.98
CA GLN A 10 1.35 15.42 -0.96
C GLN A 10 0.56 14.79 0.19
N PRO A 11 0.88 13.56 0.63
CA PRO A 11 0.16 12.92 1.72
C PRO A 11 0.43 13.63 3.05
N THR A 12 -0.60 13.74 3.88
CA THR A 12 -0.46 14.14 5.28
C THR A 12 0.38 13.11 6.06
N ARG A 13 0.85 13.49 7.26
CA ARG A 13 1.60 12.57 8.14
C ARG A 13 0.84 11.28 8.46
N SER A 14 -0.48 11.37 8.63
CA SER A 14 -1.35 10.22 8.92
C SER A 14 -1.43 9.29 7.71
N GLU A 15 -1.66 9.86 6.52
CA GLU A 15 -1.70 9.10 5.28
C GLU A 15 -0.37 8.44 4.98
N LEU A 16 0.76 9.12 5.23
CA LEU A 16 2.07 8.52 5.07
C LEU A 16 2.25 7.27 5.95
N LYS A 17 1.76 7.29 7.19
CA LYS A 17 1.77 6.09 8.06
C LYS A 17 0.95 4.96 7.45
N ASP A 18 -0.25 5.25 6.95
CA ASP A 18 -1.09 4.25 6.27
C ASP A 18 -0.39 3.63 5.05
N LEU A 19 0.27 4.47 4.23
CA LEU A 19 1.00 4.01 3.05
C LEU A 19 2.20 3.12 3.43
N LEU A 20 2.92 3.45 4.51
CA LEU A 20 4.02 2.62 5.02
C LEU A 20 3.52 1.28 5.59
N VAL A 21 2.35 1.27 6.24
CA VAL A 21 1.71 0.02 6.69
C VAL A 21 1.38 -0.84 5.48
N LEU A 22 0.77 -0.27 4.44
CA LEU A 22 0.45 -0.99 3.21
C LEU A 22 1.71 -1.54 2.53
N ALA A 23 2.79 -0.76 2.46
CA ALA A 23 4.07 -1.20 1.93
C ALA A 23 4.64 -2.39 2.71
N ARG A 24 4.62 -2.32 4.05
CA ARG A 24 5.07 -3.42 4.91
C ARG A 24 4.24 -4.68 4.70
N PHE A 25 2.93 -4.54 4.62
CA PHE A 25 2.02 -5.67 4.42
C PHE A 25 2.23 -6.32 3.06
N THR A 26 2.40 -5.50 2.03
CA THR A 26 2.69 -5.98 0.67
C THR A 26 4.03 -6.73 0.65
N SER A 27 5.05 -6.26 1.37
CA SER A 27 6.34 -6.96 1.47
C SER A 27 6.25 -8.31 2.19
N VAL A 28 5.48 -8.38 3.28
CA VAL A 28 5.20 -9.65 3.99
C VAL A 28 4.47 -10.65 3.09
N TYR A 29 3.51 -10.17 2.31
CA TYR A 29 2.76 -11.00 1.35
C TYR A 29 3.67 -11.46 0.20
N CYS A 30 4.43 -10.54 -0.40
CA CYS A 30 5.35 -10.84 -1.49
C CYS A 30 6.36 -11.92 -1.10
N ARG A 31 7.03 -11.79 0.05
CA ARG A 31 7.99 -12.79 0.54
C ARG A 31 7.38 -14.18 0.74
N ALA A 32 6.08 -14.22 1.00
CA ALA A 32 5.38 -15.44 1.30
C ALA A 32 4.88 -16.16 0.04
N GLN A 33 4.37 -15.42 -0.93
CA GLN A 33 3.75 -15.98 -2.12
C GLN A 33 4.72 -16.05 -3.31
N HIS A 34 5.70 -15.13 -3.38
CA HIS A 34 6.65 -14.98 -4.48
C HIS A 34 8.09 -15.10 -3.94
N ARG A 35 8.41 -16.27 -3.38
CA ARG A 35 9.70 -16.50 -2.70
C ARG A 35 10.90 -16.43 -3.65
N ASP A 36 10.69 -16.83 -4.90
CA ASP A 36 11.75 -17.02 -5.89
C ASP A 36 11.86 -15.83 -6.87
N GLU A 37 10.97 -14.83 -6.75
CA GLU A 37 11.06 -13.64 -7.60
C GLU A 37 12.09 -12.64 -7.05
N PRO A 38 12.96 -12.09 -7.90
CA PRO A 38 13.93 -11.10 -7.47
C PRO A 38 13.23 -9.81 -7.03
N ALA A 39 13.81 -9.15 -6.03
CA ALA A 39 13.37 -7.81 -5.64
C ALA A 39 13.52 -6.87 -6.84
N ALA A 40 12.44 -6.18 -7.17
CA ALA A 40 12.44 -5.24 -8.27
C ALA A 40 13.25 -3.99 -7.90
N ARG A 41 13.77 -3.29 -8.92
CA ARG A 41 14.44 -2.00 -8.74
C ARG A 41 13.46 -0.98 -8.14
N ASP A 42 14.04 -0.02 -7.42
CA ASP A 42 13.30 1.08 -6.81
C ASP A 42 12.48 1.84 -7.86
N ASP A 43 11.28 2.23 -7.44
CA ASP A 43 10.40 3.11 -8.20
C ASP A 43 10.54 4.54 -7.66
N ASP A 44 10.72 5.51 -8.56
CA ASP A 44 10.97 6.91 -8.18
C ASP A 44 9.83 7.54 -7.39
N GLU A 45 8.57 7.14 -7.63
CA GLU A 45 7.40 7.64 -6.91
C GLU A 45 7.34 7.05 -5.50
N LEU A 46 7.60 5.76 -5.35
CA LEU A 46 7.70 5.08 -4.06
C LEU A 46 8.88 5.61 -3.23
N ALA A 47 10.03 5.84 -3.85
CA ALA A 47 11.23 6.32 -3.19
C ALA A 47 11.01 7.70 -2.54
N ARG A 48 10.27 8.60 -3.21
CA ARG A 48 9.89 9.93 -2.66
C ARG A 48 9.05 9.84 -1.39
N LEU A 49 8.34 8.73 -1.18
CA LEU A 49 7.54 8.46 0.02
C LEU A 49 8.34 7.70 1.10
N GLY A 50 9.64 7.45 0.87
CA GLY A 50 10.49 6.66 1.76
C GLY A 50 10.20 5.15 1.70
N ILE A 51 9.59 4.70 0.59
CA ILE A 51 9.35 3.28 0.30
C ILE A 51 10.43 2.84 -0.70
N SER A 52 11.43 2.11 -0.20
CA SER A 52 12.53 1.56 -0.99
C SER A 52 12.54 0.03 -0.93
N SER A 53 13.11 -0.61 -1.95
CA SER A 53 13.39 -2.05 -1.99
C SER A 53 14.26 -2.52 -0.82
N SER A 54 15.15 -1.66 -0.32
CA SER A 54 15.98 -1.94 0.86
C SER A 54 15.16 -2.07 2.15
N ARG A 55 14.06 -1.33 2.30
CA ARG A 55 13.20 -1.36 3.49
C ARG A 55 12.01 -2.30 3.33
N PHE A 56 11.46 -2.37 2.12
CA PHE A 56 10.30 -3.16 1.73
C PHE A 56 10.61 -3.89 0.43
N PRO A 57 11.33 -5.03 0.47
CA PRO A 57 11.61 -5.80 -0.73
C PRO A 57 10.30 -6.34 -1.31
N LEU A 58 10.10 -6.09 -2.60
CA LEU A 58 8.92 -6.44 -3.38
C LEU A 58 9.38 -6.92 -4.76
N CYS A 59 8.74 -7.94 -5.32
CA CYS A 59 8.90 -8.29 -6.73
C CYS A 59 8.22 -7.25 -7.64
N GLY A 60 8.39 -7.38 -8.95
CA GLY A 60 7.86 -6.43 -9.93
C GLY A 60 6.35 -6.27 -9.81
N GLU A 61 5.63 -7.39 -9.73
CA GLU A 61 4.17 -7.40 -9.64
C GLU A 61 3.65 -6.74 -8.35
N CYS A 62 4.28 -7.05 -7.21
CA CYS A 62 3.88 -6.48 -5.92
C CYS A 62 4.21 -4.99 -5.81
N ARG A 63 5.33 -4.56 -6.40
CA ARG A 63 5.70 -3.13 -6.50
C ARG A 63 4.69 -2.37 -7.36
N ASP A 64 4.33 -2.90 -8.51
CA ASP A 64 3.38 -2.24 -9.43
C ASP A 64 1.99 -2.13 -8.79
N PHE A 65 1.56 -3.16 -8.08
CA PHE A 65 0.35 -3.14 -7.26
C PHE A 65 0.41 -2.06 -6.16
N LEU A 66 1.53 -1.96 -5.44
CA LEU A 66 1.70 -0.97 -4.38
C LEU A 66 1.66 0.45 -4.95
N ALA A 67 2.40 0.71 -6.03
CA ALA A 67 2.39 2.00 -6.72
C ALA A 67 0.99 2.36 -7.23
N TYR A 68 0.23 1.38 -7.73
CA TYR A 68 -1.18 1.58 -8.08
C TYR A 68 -2.04 1.97 -6.87
N ALA A 69 -1.92 1.24 -5.77
CA ALA A 69 -2.71 1.48 -4.55
C ALA A 69 -2.42 2.86 -3.95
N ILE A 70 -1.15 3.27 -3.92
CA ILE A 70 -0.72 4.60 -3.46
C ILE A 70 -1.30 5.69 -4.34
N ARG A 71 -1.15 5.59 -5.66
CA ARG A 71 -1.71 6.57 -6.61
C ARG A 71 -3.22 6.74 -6.43
N ARG A 72 -3.95 5.65 -6.18
CA ARG A 72 -5.39 5.70 -5.90
C ARG A 72 -5.71 6.41 -4.59
N ARG A 73 -4.93 6.18 -3.53
CA ARG A 73 -5.13 6.84 -2.23
C ARG A 73 -4.81 8.33 -2.31
N LEU A 74 -3.73 8.71 -2.99
CA LEU A 74 -3.34 10.11 -3.17
C LEU A 74 -4.38 10.89 -3.98
N ARG A 75 -4.95 10.30 -5.04
CA ARG A 75 -5.96 10.93 -5.91
C ARG A 75 -7.40 10.75 -5.42
N CYS A 76 -7.62 10.32 -4.19
CA CYS A 76 -8.97 10.14 -3.66
C CYS A 76 -9.68 11.50 -3.56
N PRO A 77 -10.87 11.68 -4.17
CA PRO A 77 -11.59 12.96 -4.15
C PRO A 77 -12.39 13.21 -2.86
N LEU A 78 -12.51 12.20 -1.97
CA LEU A 78 -13.32 12.29 -0.76
C LEU A 78 -12.55 12.99 0.37
N ASP A 79 -13.21 13.89 1.09
CA ASP A 79 -12.69 14.55 2.30
C ASP A 79 -13.81 14.66 3.36
N PRO A 80 -13.68 14.05 4.56
CA PRO A 80 -12.54 13.24 5.02
C PRO A 80 -12.43 11.92 4.26
N LYS A 81 -11.19 11.47 4.01
CA LYS A 81 -10.92 10.22 3.29
C LYS A 81 -11.34 9.01 4.14
N PRO A 82 -12.41 8.26 3.77
CA PRO A 82 -12.79 7.07 4.52
C PRO A 82 -11.80 5.94 4.28
N THR A 83 -11.80 4.92 5.15
CA THR A 83 -11.08 3.67 4.86
C THR A 83 -11.63 3.05 3.58
N CYS A 84 -10.77 2.43 2.76
CA CYS A 84 -11.19 1.85 1.47
C CYS A 84 -12.29 0.80 1.62
N LYS A 85 -12.43 0.18 2.81
CA LYS A 85 -13.51 -0.74 3.17
C LYS A 85 -14.89 -0.07 3.18
N HIS A 86 -14.97 1.17 3.65
CA HIS A 86 -16.21 1.95 3.79
C HIS A 86 -16.34 3.07 2.74
N CYS A 87 -15.47 3.09 1.73
CA CYS A 87 -15.49 4.09 0.67
C CYS A 87 -16.65 3.82 -0.31
N SER A 88 -17.52 4.80 -0.53
CA SER A 88 -18.67 4.69 -1.45
C SER A 88 -18.28 4.53 -2.93
N VAL A 89 -17.16 5.12 -3.35
CA VAL A 89 -16.75 5.19 -4.78
C VAL A 89 -16.06 3.90 -5.24
N HIS A 90 -15.42 3.16 -4.33
CA HIS A 90 -14.65 1.94 -4.63
C HIS A 90 -13.79 2.03 -5.91
N CYS A 91 -12.86 2.99 -5.98
CA CYS A 91 -12.05 3.32 -7.16
C CYS A 91 -11.00 2.26 -7.59
N TYR A 92 -10.99 1.08 -6.97
CA TYR A 92 -10.09 -0.02 -7.34
C TYR A 92 -10.60 -0.73 -8.59
N ARG A 93 -9.69 -1.12 -9.48
CA ARG A 93 -10.05 -2.01 -10.60
C ARG A 93 -10.53 -3.36 -10.04
N PRO A 94 -11.47 -4.04 -10.73
CA PRO A 94 -11.83 -5.40 -10.39
C PRO A 94 -10.57 -6.29 -10.35
N GLY A 95 -10.45 -7.16 -9.36
CA GLY A 95 -9.27 -7.99 -9.08
C GLY A 95 -8.27 -7.33 -8.12
N HIS A 96 -8.05 -6.00 -8.22
CA HIS A 96 -7.12 -5.31 -7.32
C HIS A 96 -7.70 -5.12 -5.91
N ARG A 97 -9.04 -5.04 -5.81
CA ARG A 97 -9.74 -4.94 -4.52
C ARG A 97 -9.64 -6.24 -3.74
N GLU A 98 -9.76 -7.36 -4.43
CA GLU A 98 -9.61 -8.70 -3.86
C GLU A 98 -8.17 -8.88 -3.38
N LYS A 99 -7.20 -8.51 -4.22
CA LYS A 99 -5.77 -8.55 -3.90
C LYS A 99 -5.41 -7.70 -2.68
N VAL A 100 -5.92 -6.46 -2.57
CA VAL A 100 -5.65 -5.64 -1.37
C VAL A 100 -6.24 -6.28 -0.11
N ARG A 101 -7.46 -6.83 -0.18
CA ARG A 101 -8.09 -7.51 0.96
C ARG A 101 -7.32 -8.77 1.36
N GLU A 102 -6.82 -9.52 0.38
CA GLU A 102 -5.99 -10.69 0.59
C GLU A 102 -4.68 -10.32 1.28
N ILE A 103 -3.95 -9.32 0.76
CA ILE A 103 -2.70 -8.81 1.36
C ILE A 103 -2.96 -8.35 2.79
N MET A 104 -4.02 -7.57 3.03
CA MET A 104 -4.35 -7.09 4.38
C MET A 104 -4.66 -8.24 5.34
N ARG A 105 -5.48 -9.22 4.91
CA ARG A 105 -5.86 -10.38 5.73
C ARG A 105 -4.67 -11.29 6.03
N PHE A 106 -3.89 -11.62 5.00
CA PHE A 106 -2.75 -12.52 5.10
C PHE A 106 -1.64 -11.91 5.96
N SER A 107 -1.19 -10.71 5.61
CA SER A 107 -0.08 -10.06 6.29
C SER A 107 -0.45 -9.65 7.72
N GLY A 108 -1.70 -9.22 7.94
CA GLY A 108 -2.22 -8.97 9.29
C GLY A 108 -2.12 -10.23 10.16
N ARG A 109 -2.70 -11.35 9.73
CA ARG A 109 -2.65 -12.62 10.48
C ARG A 109 -1.20 -13.09 10.72
N ARG A 110 -0.33 -12.96 9.72
CA ARG A 110 1.07 -13.39 9.83
C ARG A 110 1.91 -12.53 10.77
N LEU A 111 1.66 -11.22 10.82
CA LEU A 111 2.32 -10.32 11.76
C LEU A 111 1.85 -10.56 13.20
N ILE A 112 0.56 -10.82 13.39
CA ILE A 112 -0.02 -11.19 14.69
C ILE A 112 0.65 -12.45 15.24
N LEU A 113 0.73 -13.51 14.42
CA LEU A 113 1.37 -14.78 14.81
C LEU A 113 2.86 -14.65 15.16
N ARG A 114 3.51 -13.54 14.78
CA ARG A 114 4.92 -13.23 15.11
C ARG A 114 5.09 -12.32 16.34
N GLY A 115 4.02 -12.08 17.10
CA GLY A 115 4.09 -11.30 18.36
C GLY A 115 4.00 -9.78 18.19
N ARG A 116 3.61 -9.28 17.01
CA ARG A 116 3.35 -7.85 16.78
C ARG A 116 1.92 -7.48 17.19
N LEU A 117 1.64 -7.58 18.49
CA LEU A 117 0.33 -7.28 19.09
C LEU A 117 -0.02 -5.78 19.00
N ASP A 118 0.95 -4.90 18.77
CA ASP A 118 0.75 -3.46 18.53
C ASP A 118 -0.17 -3.19 17.32
N LEU A 119 -0.14 -4.07 16.32
CA LEU A 119 -1.03 -3.98 15.17
C LEU A 119 -2.47 -4.44 15.45
N LEU A 120 -2.75 -5.19 16.52
CA LEU A 120 -4.12 -5.56 16.88
C LEU A 120 -4.90 -4.37 17.39
N TRP A 121 -4.31 -3.52 18.23
CA TRP A 121 -5.00 -2.38 18.83
C TRP A 121 -5.49 -1.37 17.78
N HIS A 122 -4.68 -1.12 16.76
CA HIS A 122 -5.01 -0.16 15.70
C HIS A 122 -5.94 -0.71 14.61
N TYR A 123 -6.05 -2.04 14.49
CA TYR A 123 -6.84 -2.69 13.43
C TYR A 123 -8.19 -3.23 13.94
N PHE A 124 -8.33 -3.40 15.25
CA PHE A 124 -9.54 -3.88 15.91
C PHE A 124 -10.32 -2.76 16.63
N PHE A 125 -9.70 -1.60 16.89
CA PHE A 125 -10.27 -0.42 17.53
C PHE A 125 -9.95 0.84 16.71
#